data_AF-A0A2P8AU51-F1
#
_entry.id   AF-A0A2P8AU51-F1
#
_cell.length_a   1.000
_cell.length_b   1.000
_cell.length_c   1.000
_cell.angle_alpha   90.00
_cell.angle_beta   90.00
_cell.angle_gamma   90.00
#
_symmetry.space_group_name_H-M   'P 1'
#
loop_
_entity.id
_entity.type
_entity.pdbx_description
1 polymer ?
#
loop_
_entity_poly.entity_id
_entity_poly.type
_entity_poly.pdbx_seq_one_letter_code
_entity_poly.pdbx_strand_id
1 'polypeptide(L)'
;MTGDPDDPVTRGETFSFSTATGMTAQLYGSPFDARVEAVDPATGANFYLVLAPDGGPLEPRTYTGATAWPYYEGGPGMVLNSNLGGCDGDLVGSFTIQDIRFGPYNYLEKLDATFEQHCSGGAPAARGEVHLTNPPALPPLDPQATVAGTGAVVMPDGLVTVRGTLTCSQAALVFVDAHVQQNGRLVGLDRAEVRCLAGQAVPWTATRTEPSGVRLRPGDADVRLEISGRDPFYDVYVRVVPPLFPVRLDAA
;
A
#
# COMPACT_ATOMS: atom_id res chain seq x y z
N MET A 1 -8.25 -22.16 -17.78
CA MET A 1 -7.32 -21.98 -18.91
C MET A 1 -7.06 -23.32 -19.58
N THR A 2 -6.73 -23.30 -20.85
CA THR A 2 -6.46 -24.46 -21.69
C THR A 2 -5.28 -24.13 -22.59
N GLY A 3 -4.38 -25.08 -22.83
CA GLY A 3 -3.40 -24.93 -23.89
C GLY A 3 -3.58 -25.93 -25.01
N ASP A 4 -3.12 -25.54 -26.19
CA ASP A 4 -3.03 -26.40 -27.36
C ASP A 4 -2.00 -27.54 -27.12
N PRO A 5 -2.09 -28.65 -27.85
CA PRO A 5 -1.02 -29.65 -27.87
C PRO A 5 0.34 -28.99 -28.11
N ASP A 6 1.36 -29.44 -27.37
CA ASP A 6 2.73 -28.92 -27.39
C ASP A 6 2.93 -27.51 -26.80
N ASP A 7 1.90 -26.88 -26.19
CA ASP A 7 2.12 -25.68 -25.37
C ASP A 7 3.02 -26.02 -24.17
N PRO A 8 4.16 -25.31 -23.96
CA PRO A 8 5.11 -25.68 -22.93
C PRO A 8 4.63 -25.36 -21.51
N VAL A 9 3.66 -24.45 -21.34
CA VAL A 9 3.21 -23.97 -20.03
C VAL A 9 2.14 -24.89 -19.43
N THR A 10 1.16 -25.29 -20.23
CA THR A 10 0.07 -26.19 -19.83
C THR A 10 0.31 -27.64 -20.26
N ARG A 11 1.27 -27.90 -21.17
CA ARG A 11 1.52 -29.22 -21.78
C ARG A 11 0.30 -29.80 -22.50
N GLY A 12 -0.53 -28.93 -23.09
CA GLY A 12 -1.77 -29.32 -23.75
C GLY A 12 -2.91 -29.70 -22.80
N GLU A 13 -2.74 -29.44 -21.50
CA GLU A 13 -3.77 -29.72 -20.50
C GLU A 13 -4.69 -28.51 -20.26
N THR A 14 -5.78 -28.77 -19.53
CA THR A 14 -6.74 -27.77 -19.08
C THR A 14 -6.72 -27.68 -17.56
N PHE A 15 -6.66 -26.46 -17.05
CA PHE A 15 -6.63 -26.16 -15.62
C PHE A 15 -7.74 -25.20 -15.24
N SER A 16 -8.34 -25.43 -14.08
CA SER A 16 -9.33 -24.55 -13.48
C SER A 16 -8.97 -24.32 -12.03
N PHE A 17 -8.83 -23.05 -11.65
CA PHE A 17 -8.54 -22.65 -10.28
C PHE A 17 -9.76 -21.95 -9.67
N SER A 18 -10.15 -22.36 -8.48
CA SER A 18 -11.24 -21.73 -7.75
C SER A 18 -11.01 -21.74 -6.25
N THR A 19 -11.11 -20.57 -5.62
CA THR A 19 -11.04 -20.44 -4.16
C THR A 19 -12.23 -21.12 -3.47
N ALA A 20 -13.36 -21.30 -4.19
CA ALA A 20 -14.53 -22.02 -3.68
C ALA A 20 -14.26 -23.52 -3.44
N THR A 21 -13.24 -24.09 -4.08
CA THR A 21 -12.85 -25.51 -3.93
C THR A 21 -11.61 -25.71 -3.07
N GLY A 22 -11.19 -24.68 -2.30
CA GLY A 22 -10.03 -24.76 -1.40
C GLY A 22 -8.67 -24.57 -2.09
N MET A 23 -8.66 -24.17 -3.37
CA MET A 23 -7.44 -23.70 -4.03
C MET A 23 -7.13 -22.26 -3.59
N THR A 24 -5.91 -21.80 -3.81
CA THR A 24 -5.53 -20.41 -3.54
C THR A 24 -5.43 -19.62 -4.84
N ALA A 25 -5.87 -18.37 -4.79
CA ALA A 25 -5.66 -17.39 -5.85
C ALA A 25 -5.32 -16.06 -5.18
N GLN A 26 -4.15 -15.51 -5.49
CA GLN A 26 -3.72 -14.20 -5.01
C GLN A 26 -3.73 -13.23 -6.18
N LEU A 27 -4.35 -12.07 -5.95
CA LEU A 27 -4.37 -10.95 -6.87
C LEU A 27 -3.61 -9.81 -6.24
N TYR A 28 -2.57 -9.33 -6.90
CA TYR A 28 -1.81 -8.17 -6.46
C TYR A 28 -1.29 -7.42 -7.69
N GLY A 29 -0.86 -6.17 -7.49
CA GLY A 29 -0.42 -5.36 -8.61
C GLY A 29 -0.48 -3.88 -8.33
N SER A 30 -0.31 -3.12 -9.39
CA SER A 30 -0.40 -1.67 -9.43
C SER A 30 -1.14 -1.26 -10.71
N PRO A 31 -1.39 0.04 -10.92
CA PRO A 31 -1.86 0.51 -12.22
C PRO A 31 -0.98 0.07 -13.38
N PHE A 32 0.29 -0.27 -13.16
CA PHE A 32 1.24 -0.62 -14.21
C PHE A 32 1.44 -2.13 -14.39
N ASP A 33 0.77 -2.97 -13.59
CA ASP A 33 0.82 -4.42 -13.73
C ASP A 33 -0.25 -5.10 -12.86
N ALA A 34 -0.85 -6.16 -13.38
CA ALA A 34 -1.69 -7.07 -12.61
C ALA A 34 -1.04 -8.44 -12.55
N ARG A 35 -0.96 -9.02 -11.36
CA ARG A 35 -0.32 -10.31 -11.09
C ARG A 35 -1.29 -11.26 -10.42
N VAL A 36 -1.30 -12.48 -10.91
CA VAL A 36 -2.13 -13.57 -10.40
C VAL A 36 -1.24 -14.75 -10.09
N GLU A 37 -1.33 -15.24 -8.86
CA GLU A 37 -0.76 -16.53 -8.46
C GLU A 37 -1.90 -17.47 -8.09
N ALA A 38 -1.97 -18.63 -8.74
CA ALA A 38 -2.97 -19.65 -8.47
C ALA A 38 -2.28 -20.96 -8.08
N VAL A 39 -2.74 -21.60 -7.01
CA VAL A 39 -2.20 -22.88 -6.53
C VAL A 39 -3.32 -23.86 -6.20
N ASP A 40 -3.18 -25.07 -6.70
CA ASP A 40 -3.96 -26.22 -6.27
C ASP A 40 -3.10 -27.04 -5.30
N PRO A 41 -3.36 -26.98 -3.98
CA PRO A 41 -2.56 -27.70 -3.00
C PRO A 41 -2.72 -29.22 -3.09
N ALA A 42 -3.79 -29.73 -3.72
CA ALA A 42 -4.01 -31.18 -3.84
C ALA A 42 -3.10 -31.81 -4.89
N THR A 43 -2.89 -31.12 -6.02
CA THR A 43 -2.04 -31.58 -7.12
C THR A 43 -0.64 -30.98 -7.10
N GLY A 44 -0.46 -29.87 -6.38
CA GLY A 44 0.74 -29.05 -6.42
C GLY A 44 0.84 -28.19 -7.68
N ALA A 45 -0.18 -28.14 -8.55
CA ALA A 45 -0.18 -27.28 -9.73
C ALA A 45 -0.16 -25.80 -9.30
N ASN A 46 0.72 -25.02 -9.92
CA ASN A 46 0.86 -23.59 -9.69
C ASN A 46 0.97 -22.86 -11.02
N PHE A 47 0.31 -21.70 -11.13
CA PHE A 47 0.45 -20.78 -12.24
C PHE A 47 0.68 -19.36 -11.76
N TYR A 48 1.49 -18.63 -12.53
CA TYR A 48 1.79 -17.22 -12.36
C TYR A 48 1.48 -16.49 -13.67
N LEU A 49 0.61 -15.47 -13.59
CA LEU A 49 0.26 -14.60 -14.70
C LEU A 49 0.64 -13.17 -14.36
N VAL A 50 1.29 -12.47 -15.29
CA VAL A 50 1.46 -11.00 -15.27
C VAL A 50 0.86 -10.41 -16.53
N LEU A 51 0.13 -9.32 -16.37
CA LEU A 51 -0.35 -8.46 -17.45
C LEU A 51 0.13 -7.04 -17.18
N ALA A 52 0.80 -6.40 -18.14
CA ALA A 52 1.33 -5.04 -18.02
C ALA A 52 0.96 -4.21 -19.26
N PRO A 53 0.60 -2.92 -19.09
CA PRO A 53 0.14 -2.07 -20.17
C PRO A 53 1.31 -1.63 -21.07
N ASP A 54 0.99 -1.06 -22.23
CA ASP A 54 1.92 -0.43 -23.18
C ASP A 54 2.22 1.05 -22.82
N GLY A 55 2.24 1.34 -21.51
CA GLY A 55 2.29 2.70 -20.96
C GLY A 55 0.97 3.13 -20.34
N GLY A 56 1.04 4.11 -19.44
CA GLY A 56 -0.12 4.50 -18.62
C GLY A 56 -0.60 3.36 -17.71
N PRO A 57 -1.77 3.53 -17.06
CA PRO A 57 -2.38 2.49 -16.24
C PRO A 57 -3.09 1.42 -17.09
N LEU A 58 -3.28 0.22 -16.52
CA LEU A 58 -4.18 -0.79 -17.05
C LEU A 58 -5.62 -0.28 -17.04
N GLU A 59 -6.28 -0.40 -18.19
CA GLU A 59 -7.64 0.06 -18.41
C GLU A 59 -8.43 -0.99 -19.20
N PRO A 60 -9.78 -0.97 -19.15
CA PRO A 60 -10.61 -1.89 -19.93
C PRO A 60 -10.41 -1.72 -21.44
N ARG A 61 -9.61 -2.61 -22.04
CA ARG A 61 -9.36 -2.72 -23.48
C ARG A 61 -8.57 -3.98 -23.81
N THR A 62 -8.36 -4.21 -25.10
CA THR A 62 -7.43 -5.22 -25.61
C THR A 62 -6.02 -4.63 -25.78
N TYR A 63 -5.03 -5.40 -25.34
CA TYR A 63 -3.60 -5.18 -25.47
C TYR A 63 -3.06 -6.25 -26.40
N THR A 64 -2.70 -5.87 -27.63
CA THR A 64 -2.20 -6.78 -28.67
C THR A 64 -0.69 -6.69 -28.79
N GLY A 65 -0.04 -7.77 -29.23
CA GLY A 65 1.42 -7.77 -29.42
C GLY A 65 2.18 -7.70 -28.10
N ALA A 66 1.60 -8.28 -27.05
CA ALA A 66 2.25 -8.36 -25.75
C ALA A 66 3.48 -9.26 -25.85
N THR A 67 4.59 -8.84 -25.25
CA THR A 67 5.87 -9.57 -25.24
C THR A 67 6.29 -9.92 -23.81
N ALA A 68 7.38 -10.68 -23.68
CA ALA A 68 7.78 -11.27 -22.40
C ALA A 68 7.98 -10.22 -21.30
N TRP A 69 7.24 -10.35 -20.19
CA TRP A 69 7.49 -9.58 -18.97
C TRP A 69 8.71 -10.14 -18.20
N PRO A 70 9.62 -9.31 -17.66
CA PRO A 70 9.63 -7.84 -17.63
C PRO A 70 10.42 -7.18 -18.79
N TYR A 71 10.87 -7.94 -19.79
CA TYR A 71 11.78 -7.49 -20.85
C TYR A 71 11.07 -6.93 -22.10
N TYR A 72 9.85 -6.41 -21.94
CA TYR A 72 9.05 -5.86 -23.03
C TYR A 72 9.54 -4.44 -23.38
N GLU A 73 9.67 -4.12 -24.67
CA GLU A 73 10.10 -2.80 -25.14
C GLU A 73 8.94 -2.03 -25.77
N GLY A 74 8.47 -0.97 -25.08
CA GLY A 74 7.56 0.03 -25.66
C GLY A 74 6.14 -0.48 -26.01
N GLY A 75 5.78 -1.69 -25.60
CA GLY A 75 4.47 -2.32 -25.81
C GLY A 75 3.95 -3.01 -24.55
N PRO A 76 2.86 -3.78 -24.63
CA PRO A 76 2.33 -4.48 -23.47
C PRO A 76 3.25 -5.63 -23.07
N GLY A 77 3.31 -5.91 -21.78
CA GLY A 77 4.02 -7.06 -21.23
C GLY A 77 3.06 -8.14 -20.79
N MET A 78 3.39 -9.41 -21.01
CA MET A 78 2.72 -10.52 -20.34
C MET A 78 3.66 -11.69 -20.07
N VAL A 79 3.30 -12.50 -19.10
CA VAL A 79 3.88 -13.84 -18.94
C VAL A 79 2.90 -14.72 -18.18
N LEU A 80 2.65 -15.91 -18.71
CA LEU A 80 2.03 -17.05 -18.05
C LEU A 80 3.11 -18.12 -17.91
N ASN A 81 3.39 -18.51 -16.67
CA ASN A 81 4.27 -19.62 -16.34
C ASN A 81 3.56 -20.57 -15.38
N SER A 82 4.06 -21.80 -15.30
CA SER A 82 3.60 -22.80 -14.35
C SER A 82 4.78 -23.56 -13.75
N ASN A 83 4.51 -24.37 -12.72
CA ASN A 83 5.48 -25.34 -12.24
C ASN A 83 5.65 -26.57 -13.16
N LEU A 84 4.79 -26.71 -14.16
CA LEU A 84 4.89 -27.75 -15.19
C LEU A 84 5.80 -27.28 -16.33
N GLY A 85 5.90 -25.99 -16.58
CA GLY A 85 6.77 -25.44 -17.60
C GLY A 85 6.59 -23.94 -17.76
N GLY A 86 7.47 -23.34 -18.53
CA GLY A 86 7.47 -21.91 -18.79
C GLY A 86 7.61 -21.60 -20.28
N CYS A 87 7.45 -20.33 -20.59
CA CYS A 87 7.73 -19.80 -21.90
C CYS A 87 9.25 -19.54 -22.04
N ASP A 88 10.01 -20.55 -22.44
CA ASP A 88 11.45 -20.40 -22.69
C ASP A 88 11.69 -19.71 -24.05
N GLY A 89 12.12 -18.45 -24.04
CA GLY A 89 12.44 -17.67 -25.24
C GLY A 89 11.41 -16.60 -25.59
N ASP A 90 11.19 -16.36 -26.89
CA ASP A 90 10.30 -15.30 -27.38
C ASP A 90 8.85 -15.57 -26.99
N LEU A 91 8.18 -14.55 -26.45
CA LEU A 91 6.77 -14.58 -26.12
C LEU A 91 6.04 -13.59 -27.01
N VAL A 92 4.94 -14.02 -27.62
CA VAL A 92 3.97 -13.14 -28.28
C VAL A 92 2.59 -13.49 -27.80
N GLY A 93 1.80 -12.48 -27.45
CA GLY A 93 0.45 -12.72 -26.97
C GLY A 93 -0.46 -11.52 -27.06
N SER A 94 -1.62 -11.68 -26.46
CA SER A 94 -2.57 -10.60 -26.24
C SER A 94 -3.35 -10.86 -24.97
N PHE A 95 -3.85 -9.78 -24.38
CA PHE A 95 -4.81 -9.89 -23.30
C PHE A 95 -5.88 -8.82 -23.44
N THR A 96 -7.06 -9.08 -22.93
CA THR A 96 -8.14 -8.11 -22.84
C THR A 96 -8.49 -7.93 -21.38
N ILE A 97 -8.52 -6.69 -20.92
CA ILE A 97 -9.06 -6.32 -19.62
C ILE A 97 -10.53 -5.98 -19.83
N GLN A 98 -11.44 -6.75 -19.22
CA GLN A 98 -12.87 -6.48 -19.27
C GLN A 98 -13.30 -5.53 -18.15
N ASP A 99 -12.77 -5.70 -16.94
CA ASP A 99 -13.03 -4.84 -15.77
C ASP A 99 -11.79 -4.84 -14.87
N ILE A 100 -11.31 -3.67 -14.50
CA ILE A 100 -10.21 -3.51 -13.54
C ILE A 100 -10.54 -2.37 -12.59
N ARG A 101 -10.32 -2.58 -11.29
CA ARG A 101 -10.63 -1.57 -10.27
C ARG A 101 -9.51 -1.44 -9.27
N PHE A 102 -9.13 -0.20 -9.02
CA PHE A 102 -8.15 0.17 -8.02
C PHE A 102 -8.81 0.99 -6.91
N GLY A 103 -8.52 0.61 -5.67
CA GLY A 103 -8.87 1.36 -4.46
C GLY A 103 -7.79 2.37 -4.06
N PRO A 104 -7.86 2.89 -2.82
CA PRO A 104 -6.82 3.76 -2.27
C PRO A 104 -5.42 3.15 -2.38
N TYR A 105 -4.42 4.02 -2.53
CA TYR A 105 -3.02 3.62 -2.71
C TYR A 105 -2.81 2.52 -3.76
N ASN A 106 -3.61 2.53 -4.83
CA ASN A 106 -3.47 1.61 -5.96
C ASN A 106 -3.74 0.13 -5.62
N TYR A 107 -4.48 -0.15 -4.55
CA TYR A 107 -4.88 -1.50 -4.21
C TYR A 107 -5.76 -2.11 -5.31
N LEU A 108 -5.28 -3.19 -5.94
CA LEU A 108 -6.02 -3.88 -7.00
C LEU A 108 -7.19 -4.68 -6.40
N GLU A 109 -8.40 -4.13 -6.50
CA GLU A 109 -9.62 -4.70 -5.94
C GLU A 109 -10.21 -5.78 -6.85
N LYS A 110 -10.14 -5.58 -8.17
CA LYS A 110 -10.77 -6.47 -9.14
C LYS A 110 -9.95 -6.57 -10.42
N LEU A 111 -9.88 -7.79 -10.95
CA LEU A 111 -9.38 -8.08 -12.28
C LEU A 111 -10.32 -9.08 -12.97
N ASP A 112 -10.87 -8.65 -14.10
CA ASP A 112 -11.54 -9.47 -15.09
C ASP A 112 -10.75 -9.34 -16.40
N ALA A 113 -10.12 -10.44 -16.82
CA ALA A 113 -9.20 -10.44 -17.95
C ALA A 113 -9.28 -11.75 -18.74
N THR A 114 -9.07 -11.68 -20.05
CA THR A 114 -8.73 -12.85 -20.89
C THR A 114 -7.33 -12.70 -21.44
N PHE A 115 -6.64 -13.82 -21.70
CA PHE A 115 -5.30 -13.82 -22.24
C PHE A 115 -5.07 -14.96 -23.22
N GLU A 116 -4.11 -14.75 -24.10
CA GLU A 116 -3.57 -15.72 -25.04
C GLU A 116 -2.07 -15.52 -25.14
N GLN A 117 -1.31 -16.58 -24.90
CA GLN A 117 0.15 -16.60 -24.98
C GLN A 117 0.61 -17.64 -25.98
N HIS A 118 1.58 -17.27 -26.81
CA HIS A 118 2.35 -18.17 -27.67
C HIS A 118 3.81 -18.11 -27.24
N CYS A 119 4.47 -19.27 -27.25
CA CYS A 119 5.85 -19.42 -26.81
C CYS A 119 6.79 -19.81 -27.94
N SER A 120 8.01 -19.27 -27.89
CA SER A 120 9.14 -19.57 -28.78
C SER A 120 8.81 -19.40 -30.27
N GLY A 121 7.91 -18.47 -30.62
CA GLY A 121 7.41 -18.26 -31.98
C GLY A 121 6.55 -19.41 -32.54
N GLY A 122 6.15 -20.35 -31.68
CA GLY A 122 5.27 -21.47 -32.02
C GLY A 122 3.83 -21.04 -32.24
N ALA A 123 3.07 -21.89 -32.95
CA ALA A 123 1.62 -21.75 -33.13
C ALA A 123 0.76 -22.23 -31.94
N PRO A 124 1.19 -23.21 -31.11
CA PRO A 124 0.44 -23.60 -29.92
C PRO A 124 0.30 -22.45 -28.92
N ALA A 125 -0.90 -22.29 -28.38
CA ALA A 125 -1.21 -21.23 -27.44
C ALA A 125 -1.73 -21.76 -26.09
N ALA A 126 -1.40 -21.05 -25.01
CA ALA A 126 -2.12 -21.10 -23.76
C ALA A 126 -3.16 -19.96 -23.71
N ARG A 127 -4.42 -20.30 -23.44
CA ARG A 127 -5.56 -19.37 -23.42
C ARG A 127 -6.31 -19.47 -22.10
N GLY A 128 -6.74 -18.34 -21.56
CA GLY A 128 -7.47 -18.36 -20.30
C GLY A 128 -8.20 -17.08 -19.97
N GLU A 129 -8.90 -17.15 -18.85
CA GLU A 129 -9.65 -16.07 -18.25
C GLU A 129 -9.35 -16.01 -16.76
N VAL A 130 -9.42 -14.80 -16.20
CA VAL A 130 -9.24 -14.50 -14.79
C VAL A 130 -10.45 -13.70 -14.34
N HIS A 131 -11.13 -14.19 -13.30
CA HIS A 131 -12.19 -13.47 -12.61
C HIS A 131 -11.86 -13.46 -11.12
N LEU A 132 -11.12 -12.44 -10.69
CA LEU A 132 -10.67 -12.32 -9.31
C LEU A 132 -11.13 -11.00 -8.70
N THR A 133 -11.51 -11.09 -7.43
CA THR A 133 -11.88 -9.94 -6.62
C THR A 133 -11.24 -10.12 -5.26
N ASN A 134 -10.44 -9.13 -4.89
CA ASN A 134 -9.86 -9.02 -3.57
C ASN A 134 -10.93 -8.54 -2.57
N PRO A 135 -10.72 -8.75 -1.26
CA PRO A 135 -11.57 -8.13 -0.24
C PRO A 135 -11.70 -6.62 -0.47
N PRO A 136 -12.83 -5.99 -0.08
CA PRO A 136 -12.99 -4.55 -0.23
C PRO A 136 -11.85 -3.78 0.44
N ALA A 137 -11.38 -2.70 -0.21
CA ALA A 137 -10.39 -1.81 0.37
C ALA A 137 -10.85 -1.25 1.73
N LEU A 138 -9.95 -1.25 2.72
CA LEU A 138 -10.20 -0.59 4.00
C LEU A 138 -9.92 0.92 3.91
N PRO A 139 -10.57 1.78 4.70
CA PRO A 139 -10.23 3.20 4.73
C PRO A 139 -8.73 3.41 5.03
N PRO A 140 -8.01 4.26 4.27
CA PRO A 140 -6.65 4.70 4.58
C PRO A 140 -6.47 5.14 6.03
N LEU A 141 -5.28 4.91 6.59
CA LEU A 141 -4.89 5.47 7.87
C LEU A 141 -4.91 6.99 7.79
N ASP A 142 -5.82 7.58 8.56
CA ASP A 142 -6.03 9.02 8.65
C ASP A 142 -5.87 9.45 10.12
N PRO A 143 -4.65 9.83 10.53
CA PRO A 143 -4.38 10.25 11.88
C PRO A 143 -4.68 11.75 12.07
N GLN A 144 -5.57 12.05 13.01
CA GLN A 144 -6.03 13.40 13.33
C GLN A 144 -5.67 13.73 14.79
N ALA A 145 -4.79 14.70 15.00
CA ALA A 145 -4.39 15.12 16.33
C ALA A 145 -5.05 16.43 16.75
N THR A 146 -5.31 16.54 18.05
CA THR A 146 -5.59 17.79 18.74
C THR A 146 -4.43 18.12 19.68
N VAL A 147 -4.27 19.39 20.04
CA VAL A 147 -3.40 19.84 21.13
C VAL A 147 -4.28 20.54 22.15
N ALA A 148 -4.08 20.26 23.44
CA ALA A 148 -4.73 20.99 24.51
C ALA A 148 -4.32 22.47 24.46
N GLY A 149 -5.27 23.40 24.66
CA GLY A 149 -4.99 24.84 24.61
C GLY A 149 -4.01 25.33 25.69
N THR A 150 -3.67 24.49 26.66
CA THR A 150 -2.69 24.75 27.72
C THR A 150 -1.60 23.69 27.74
N GLY A 151 -0.35 24.12 27.86
CA GLY A 151 0.80 23.28 28.17
C GLY A 151 1.42 23.68 29.51
N ALA A 152 2.46 22.98 29.94
CA ALA A 152 3.14 23.24 31.21
C ALA A 152 4.64 23.42 31.02
N VAL A 153 5.24 24.33 31.80
CA VAL A 153 6.70 24.54 31.89
C VAL A 153 7.10 24.56 33.37
N VAL A 154 7.98 23.63 33.77
CA VAL A 154 8.56 23.62 35.11
C VAL A 154 9.78 24.55 35.13
N MET A 155 9.83 25.47 36.09
CA MET A 155 10.97 26.38 36.30
C MET A 155 11.75 25.97 37.57
N PRO A 156 13.09 26.07 37.57
CA PRO A 156 14.00 26.52 36.51
C PRO A 156 14.42 25.41 35.52
N ASP A 157 13.93 24.20 35.74
CA ASP A 157 14.37 22.92 35.15
C ASP A 157 14.09 22.81 33.64
N GLY A 158 13.16 23.63 33.14
CA GLY A 158 12.86 23.74 31.70
C GLY A 158 12.11 22.54 31.13
N LEU A 159 11.56 21.65 31.97
CA LEU A 159 10.69 20.57 31.52
C LEU A 159 9.43 21.18 30.91
N VAL A 160 9.24 20.97 29.62
CA VAL A 160 8.05 21.38 28.89
C VAL A 160 7.18 20.17 28.63
N THR A 161 5.88 20.32 28.82
CA THR A 161 4.87 19.29 28.56
C THR A 161 3.77 19.86 27.68
N VAL A 162 3.48 19.17 26.58
CA VAL A 162 2.28 19.40 25.77
C VAL A 162 1.51 18.10 25.63
N ARG A 163 0.19 18.19 25.54
CA ARG A 163 -0.72 17.05 25.54
C ARG A 163 -1.79 17.26 24.50
N GLY A 164 -2.45 16.18 24.13
CA GLY A 164 -3.59 16.22 23.24
C GLY A 164 -4.21 14.85 23.08
N THR A 165 -5.05 14.71 22.05
CA THR A 165 -5.57 13.42 21.62
C THR A 165 -5.20 13.15 20.18
N LEU A 166 -5.14 11.87 19.82
CA LEU A 166 -4.96 11.40 18.46
C LEU A 166 -6.12 10.44 18.17
N THR A 167 -6.82 10.67 17.07
CA THR A 167 -7.84 9.76 16.54
C THR A 167 -7.35 9.22 15.22
N CYS A 168 -7.49 7.92 14.98
CA CYS A 168 -7.12 7.29 13.71
C CYS A 168 -8.34 6.62 13.07
N SER A 169 -8.41 6.58 11.75
CA SER A 169 -9.44 5.82 11.00
C SER A 169 -9.36 4.31 11.23
N GLN A 170 -8.18 3.77 11.58
CA GLN A 170 -7.94 2.36 11.83
C GLN A 170 -6.92 2.14 12.95
N ALA A 171 -6.81 0.89 13.43
CA ALA A 171 -5.82 0.53 14.44
C ALA A 171 -4.41 0.56 13.83
N ALA A 172 -3.50 1.33 14.42
CA ALA A 172 -2.13 1.48 13.92
C ALA A 172 -1.21 1.99 15.03
N LEU A 173 0.10 1.81 14.83
CA LEU A 173 1.12 2.50 15.61
C LEU A 173 1.44 3.84 14.95
N VAL A 174 1.19 4.94 15.65
CA VAL A 174 1.39 6.30 15.14
C VAL A 174 2.27 7.09 16.08
N PHE A 175 3.17 7.89 15.51
CA PHE A 175 4.10 8.74 16.22
C PHE A 175 3.67 10.21 16.10
N VAL A 176 3.77 10.94 17.19
CA VAL A 176 3.52 12.39 17.24
C VAL A 176 4.83 13.08 17.63
N ASP A 177 5.41 13.80 16.67
CA ASP A 177 6.57 14.66 16.85
C ASP A 177 6.08 16.11 17.08
N ALA A 178 6.15 16.56 18.32
CA ALA A 178 5.70 17.90 18.72
C ALA A 178 6.88 18.87 18.78
N HIS A 179 6.70 20.07 18.22
CA HIS A 179 7.65 21.16 18.31
C HIS A 179 6.96 22.40 18.87
N VAL A 180 7.48 22.95 19.96
CA VAL A 180 6.98 24.19 20.58
C VAL A 180 7.74 25.37 20.01
N GLN A 181 7.01 26.34 19.47
CA GLN A 181 7.52 27.59 18.95
C GLN A 181 7.16 28.74 19.88
N GLN A 182 8.16 29.48 20.36
CA GLN A 182 7.95 30.64 21.22
C GLN A 182 9.05 31.68 20.99
N ASN A 183 8.66 32.94 20.75
CA ASN A 183 9.60 34.07 20.54
C ASN A 183 10.70 33.78 19.49
N GLY A 184 10.32 33.17 18.36
CA GLY A 184 11.25 32.81 17.28
C GLY A 184 12.13 31.59 17.56
N ARG A 185 11.98 30.91 18.71
CA ARG A 185 12.64 29.65 19.02
C ARG A 185 11.73 28.49 18.68
N LEU A 186 12.32 27.38 18.23
CA LEU A 186 11.63 26.11 17.97
C LEU A 186 12.29 25.02 18.81
N VAL A 187 11.50 24.28 19.56
CA VAL A 187 11.96 23.25 20.49
C VAL A 187 11.21 21.95 20.19
N GLY A 188 11.89 20.97 19.60
CA GLY A 188 11.33 19.62 19.41
C GLY A 188 11.27 18.86 20.72
N LEU A 189 10.16 18.18 21.01
CA LEU A 189 9.96 17.38 22.21
C LEU A 189 10.25 15.90 21.96
N ASP A 190 10.29 15.11 23.03
CA ASP A 190 10.36 13.65 22.94
C ASP A 190 9.12 13.14 22.18
N ARG A 191 9.37 12.26 21.22
CA ARG A 191 8.33 11.65 20.38
C ARG A 191 7.34 10.86 21.23
N ALA A 192 6.05 11.13 21.05
CA ALA A 192 5.00 10.32 21.63
C ALA A 192 4.65 9.14 20.70
N GLU A 193 4.60 7.93 21.26
CA GLU A 193 4.10 6.73 20.58
C GLU A 193 2.64 6.50 20.99
N VAL A 194 1.75 6.39 20.00
CA VAL A 194 0.32 6.22 20.21
C VAL A 194 -0.16 4.96 19.52
N ARG A 195 -0.74 4.04 20.30
CA ARG A 195 -1.43 2.86 19.79
C ARG A 195 -2.88 3.21 19.55
N CYS A 196 -3.20 3.50 18.30
CA CYS A 196 -4.54 3.87 17.89
C CYS A 196 -5.49 2.67 17.88
N LEU A 197 -6.76 2.94 18.19
CA LEU A 197 -7.91 2.10 17.85
C LEU A 197 -8.81 2.92 16.91
N ALA A 198 -9.46 2.24 15.98
CA ALA A 198 -10.30 2.88 14.97
C ALA A 198 -11.38 3.77 15.61
N GLY A 199 -11.39 5.06 15.27
CA GLY A 199 -12.36 6.04 15.76
C GLY A 199 -12.22 6.46 17.23
N GLN A 200 -11.28 5.89 17.98
CA GLN A 200 -11.08 6.25 19.39
C GLN A 200 -10.07 7.40 19.53
N ALA A 201 -10.43 8.41 20.33
CA ALA A 201 -9.48 9.43 20.76
C ALA A 201 -8.54 8.86 21.84
N VAL A 202 -7.26 8.70 21.50
CA VAL A 202 -6.21 8.21 22.40
C VAL A 202 -5.38 9.40 22.88
N PRO A 203 -5.20 9.59 24.20
CA PRO A 203 -4.39 10.69 24.71
C PRO A 203 -2.91 10.48 24.38
N TRP A 204 -2.20 11.56 24.11
CA TRP A 204 -0.75 11.57 23.94
C TRP A 204 -0.14 12.69 24.78
N THR A 205 1.14 12.52 25.13
CA THR A 205 1.92 13.51 25.87
C THR A 205 3.33 13.53 25.31
N ALA A 206 3.83 14.72 25.00
CA ALA A 206 5.21 14.94 24.60
C ALA A 206 5.86 15.85 25.64
N THR A 207 7.06 15.46 26.07
CA THR A 207 7.84 16.20 27.06
C THR A 207 9.25 16.41 26.57
N ARG A 208 9.95 17.40 27.13
CA ARG A 208 11.41 17.45 27.03
C ARG A 208 11.98 18.27 28.17
N THR A 209 13.05 17.77 28.76
CA THR A 209 13.89 18.56 29.67
C THR A 209 14.98 19.24 28.86
N GLU A 210 14.92 20.56 28.73
CA GLU A 210 15.92 21.30 27.96
C GLU A 210 17.30 21.30 28.67
N PRO A 211 18.40 20.99 27.96
CA PRO A 211 19.75 21.29 28.44
C PRO A 211 19.92 22.80 28.64
N SER A 212 20.79 23.20 29.57
CA SER A 212 20.99 24.60 29.95
C SER A 212 21.27 25.51 28.73
N GLY A 213 20.38 26.47 28.45
CA GLY A 213 20.61 27.55 27.47
C GLY A 213 19.41 27.92 26.61
N VAL A 214 18.50 26.98 26.35
CA VAL A 214 17.22 27.23 25.67
C VAL A 214 16.09 27.08 26.68
N ARG A 215 15.39 28.17 27.01
CA ARG A 215 14.27 28.12 27.95
C ARG A 215 13.02 28.69 27.31
N LEU A 216 12.06 27.81 27.09
CA LEU A 216 10.65 28.17 26.99
C LEU A 216 10.22 28.77 28.34
N ARG A 217 9.24 29.67 28.31
CA ARG A 217 8.72 30.37 29.49
C ARG A 217 7.20 30.27 29.52
N PRO A 218 6.60 30.45 30.69
CA PRO A 218 5.16 30.66 30.77
C PRO A 218 4.73 31.82 29.86
N GLY A 219 3.64 31.64 29.13
CA GLY A 219 3.14 32.57 28.12
C GLY A 219 2.70 31.90 26.83
N ASP A 220 2.34 32.71 25.84
CA ASP A 220 1.84 32.22 24.55
C ASP A 220 2.95 31.50 23.76
N ALA A 221 2.56 30.44 23.06
CA ALA A 221 3.40 29.66 22.17
C ALA A 221 2.54 29.01 21.08
N ASP A 222 3.18 28.48 20.04
CA ASP A 222 2.53 27.65 19.03
C ASP A 222 3.10 26.24 19.09
N VAL A 223 2.26 25.22 18.91
CA VAL A 223 2.69 23.83 18.76
C VAL A 223 2.54 23.42 17.31
N ARG A 224 3.65 22.99 16.71
CA ARG A 224 3.68 22.34 15.41
C ARG A 224 3.78 20.84 15.62
N LEU A 225 2.88 20.09 14.99
CA LEU A 225 2.94 18.63 14.98
C LEU A 225 3.41 18.11 13.63
N GLU A 226 4.17 17.03 13.68
CA GLU A 226 4.33 16.10 12.58
C GLU A 226 3.85 14.73 13.08
N ILE A 227 2.88 14.16 12.39
CA ILE A 227 2.27 12.88 12.74
C ILE A 227 2.69 11.89 11.67
N SER A 228 3.19 10.72 12.08
CA SER A 228 3.60 9.70 11.12
C SER A 228 3.30 8.28 11.58
N GLY A 229 3.09 7.39 10.61
CA GLY A 229 2.81 5.98 10.88
C GLY A 229 2.86 5.16 9.60
N ARG A 230 2.76 3.84 9.74
CA ARG A 230 2.62 2.92 8.61
C ARG A 230 1.17 2.47 8.54
N ASP A 231 0.54 2.63 7.38
CA ASP A 231 -0.77 2.05 7.12
C ASP A 231 -0.65 0.52 7.13
N PRO A 232 -1.39 -0.19 8.01
CA PRO A 232 -1.24 -1.63 8.17
C PRO A 232 -1.86 -2.45 7.03
N PHE A 233 -2.77 -1.88 6.24
CA PHE A 233 -3.43 -2.58 5.14
C PHE A 233 -2.67 -2.36 3.83
N TYR A 234 -2.35 -1.11 3.51
CA TYR A 234 -1.71 -0.75 2.24
C TYR A 234 -0.18 -0.85 2.28
N ASP A 235 0.41 -1.05 3.46
CA ASP A 235 1.85 -1.00 3.67
C ASP A 235 2.47 0.27 3.05
N VAL A 236 1.87 1.43 3.33
CA VAL A 236 2.39 2.75 2.94
C VAL A 236 2.74 3.61 4.16
N TYR A 237 3.73 4.49 4.02
CA TYR A 237 4.06 5.47 5.05
C TYR A 237 3.13 6.68 4.95
N VAL A 238 2.47 7.01 6.05
CA VAL A 238 1.57 8.16 6.19
C VAL A 238 2.27 9.23 7.01
N ARG A 239 2.28 10.46 6.49
CA ARG A 239 2.82 11.65 7.17
C ARG A 239 1.83 12.80 7.04
N VAL A 240 1.40 13.34 8.18
CA VAL A 240 0.43 14.45 8.28
C VAL A 240 1.07 15.58 9.07
N VAL A 241 0.96 16.80 8.55
CA VAL A 241 1.38 18.03 9.24
C VAL A 241 0.13 18.91 9.39
N PRO A 242 -0.56 18.85 10.55
CA PRO A 242 -1.71 19.70 10.81
C PRO A 242 -1.34 21.19 10.85
N PRO A 243 -2.33 22.09 10.85
CA PRO A 243 -2.11 23.51 11.16
C PRO A 243 -1.44 23.70 12.53
N LEU A 244 -0.87 24.90 12.73
CA LEU A 244 -0.31 25.28 14.03
C LEU A 244 -1.40 25.36 15.10
N PHE A 245 -1.08 24.90 16.30
CA PHE A 245 -1.97 24.97 17.45
C PHE A 245 -1.50 26.08 18.40
N PRO A 246 -2.26 27.17 18.59
CA PRO A 246 -1.94 28.15 19.61
C PRO A 246 -2.15 27.51 20.99
N VAL A 247 -1.14 27.66 21.86
CA VAL A 247 -1.18 27.16 23.23
C VAL A 247 -0.68 28.20 24.21
N ARG A 248 -1.18 28.16 25.44
CA ARG A 248 -0.61 28.90 26.55
C ARG A 248 0.21 27.96 27.42
N LEU A 249 1.50 28.25 27.60
CA LEU A 249 2.34 27.54 28.53
C LEU A 249 2.13 28.12 29.94
N ASP A 250 1.65 27.30 30.86
CA ASP A 250 1.48 27.68 32.26
C ASP A 250 2.69 27.25 33.09
N ALA A 251 2.94 27.97 34.18
CA ALA A 251 3.92 27.52 35.17
C ALA A 251 3.33 26.32 35.92
N ALA A 252 4.08 25.20 35.94
CA ALA A 252 3.70 24.01 36.67
C ALA A 252 4.10 24.09 38.15
#